data_AF-A0A355SDL2-F1
#
_entry.id   AF-A0A355SDL2-F1
#
_cell.length_a   1.000
_cell.length_b   1.000
_cell.length_c   1.000
_cell.angle_alpha   90.00
_cell.angle_beta   90.00
_cell.angle_gamma   90.00
#
_symmetry.space_group_name_H-M   'P 1'
#
loop_
_entity.id
_entity.type
_entity.pdbx_description
1 polymer ?
#
loop_
_entity_poly.entity_id
_entity_poly.type
_entity_poly.pdbx_seq_one_letter_code
_entity_poly.pdbx_strand_id
1 'polypeptide(L)'
;PILYTKVMDSQGNTILEKKNNKHEVISPQAAYLMVDTLKGVLQSGGTGSAARYKGGLTIPAAGKTGTTNEDADAYFAGFTAYYSGAIWMGHDKPSLGIRRRTNSSRTLSSGDTAWMWGEIMKQIHAKLPVKDFDKPDGIVKATVCRDSGLLPTDLCGQDPRGSRLITDMFVQGTVPTEKCNVHVKVPINIVTGKLANKFTPLEFIKEMVFIKRPYTVDSSVGDFKYQVPTETDNYTAPPQQPGEQNNGGQTPTQ
;
A
#
# COMPACT_ATOMS: atom_id res chain seq x y z
N PRO A 1 8.21 17.99 24.08
CA PRO A 1 8.66 17.26 25.29
C PRO A 1 8.81 18.20 26.48
N ILE A 2 8.38 17.76 27.67
CA ILE A 2 8.66 18.46 28.93
C ILE A 2 9.73 17.66 29.66
N LEU A 3 10.88 18.29 29.94
CA LEU A 3 12.03 17.65 30.59
C LEU A 3 12.08 17.89 32.11
N TYR A 4 11.25 18.81 32.63
CA TYR A 4 11.09 19.07 34.05
C TYR A 4 9.64 19.49 34.34
N THR A 5 9.09 19.10 35.48
CA THR A 5 7.73 19.53 35.90
C THR A 5 7.79 20.76 36.78
N LYS A 6 8.69 20.73 37.78
CA LYS A 6 8.82 21.78 38.79
C LYS A 6 10.27 21.88 39.28
N VAL A 7 10.74 23.11 39.51
CA VAL A 7 12.03 23.41 40.16
C VAL A 7 11.73 24.25 41.39
N MET A 8 12.27 23.85 42.55
CA MET A 8 12.05 24.50 43.84
C MET A 8 13.40 24.89 44.47
N ASP A 9 13.40 25.93 45.29
CA ASP A 9 14.54 26.25 46.15
C ASP A 9 14.57 25.34 47.41
N SER A 10 15.60 25.51 48.25
CA SER A 10 15.76 24.75 49.50
C SER A 10 14.69 25.07 50.55
N GLN A 11 13.96 26.17 50.39
CA GLN A 11 12.88 26.60 51.28
C GLN A 11 11.50 26.10 50.79
N GLY A 12 11.44 25.44 49.62
CA GLY A 12 10.23 24.94 49.01
C GLY A 12 9.51 25.94 48.11
N ASN A 13 10.08 27.12 47.85
CA ASN A 13 9.50 28.09 46.94
C ASN A 13 9.66 27.61 45.49
N THR A 14 8.62 27.78 44.69
CA THR A 14 8.63 27.37 43.27
C THR A 14 9.36 28.40 42.43
N ILE A 15 10.44 27.98 41.77
CA ILE A 15 11.24 28.82 40.87
C ILE A 15 10.70 28.68 39.44
N LEU A 16 10.50 27.45 38.99
CA LEU A 16 10.00 27.13 37.66
C LEU A 16 8.89 26.09 37.76
N GLU A 17 7.83 26.27 36.98
CA GLU A 17 6.77 25.28 36.83
C GLU A 17 6.35 25.25 35.35
N LYS A 18 6.36 24.05 34.75
CA LYS A 18 6.04 23.91 33.34
C LYS A 18 4.55 23.62 33.15
N LYS A 19 3.84 24.56 32.52
CA LYS A 19 2.45 24.35 32.09
C LYS A 19 2.40 23.55 30.78
N ASN A 20 1.50 22.58 30.73
CA ASN A 20 1.25 21.75 29.56
C ASN A 20 0.21 22.44 28.65
N ASN A 21 0.68 23.07 27.58
CA ASN A 21 -0.21 23.63 26.55
C ASN A 21 -0.43 22.57 25.46
N LYS A 22 -1.67 22.12 25.29
CA LYS A 22 -2.06 21.15 24.26
C LYS A 22 -2.95 21.83 23.23
N HIS A 23 -2.80 21.44 21.97
CA HIS A 23 -3.71 21.80 20.89
C HIS A 23 -3.90 20.58 19.98
N GLU A 24 -5.03 20.52 19.30
CA GLU A 24 -5.32 19.47 18.32
C GLU A 24 -4.59 19.80 16.99
N VAL A 25 -3.84 18.84 16.47
CA VAL A 25 -3.09 18.99 15.19
C VAL A 25 -3.82 18.31 14.04
N ILE A 26 -4.47 17.18 14.31
CA ILE A 26 -5.26 16.39 13.37
C ILE A 26 -6.51 15.88 14.10
N SER A 27 -7.57 15.60 13.34
CA SER A 27 -8.80 15.07 13.92
C SER A 27 -8.58 13.70 14.57
N PRO A 28 -9.35 13.34 15.61
CA PRO A 28 -9.28 12.01 16.22
C PRO A 28 -9.46 10.88 15.20
N GLN A 29 -10.34 11.07 14.21
CA GLN A 29 -10.60 10.09 13.16
C GLN A 29 -9.39 9.87 12.27
N ALA A 30 -8.73 10.95 11.83
CA ALA A 30 -7.51 10.85 11.03
C ALA A 30 -6.37 10.19 11.83
N ALA A 31 -6.23 10.56 13.11
CA ALA A 31 -5.26 9.93 14.00
C ALA A 31 -5.51 8.42 14.14
N TYR A 32 -6.77 8.01 14.35
CA TYR A 32 -7.12 6.60 14.53
C TYR A 32 -6.88 5.76 13.26
N LEU A 33 -7.24 6.27 12.07
CA LEU A 33 -6.92 5.60 10.80
C LEU A 33 -5.40 5.48 10.59
N MET A 34 -4.64 6.49 10.99
CA MET A 34 -3.18 6.44 10.91
C MET A 34 -2.60 5.40 11.86
N VAL A 35 -3.14 5.31 13.08
CA VAL A 35 -2.78 4.25 14.04
C VAL A 35 -3.05 2.87 13.46
N ASP A 36 -4.23 2.65 12.89
CA ASP A 36 -4.60 1.35 12.31
C ASP A 36 -3.66 0.95 11.17
N THR A 37 -3.37 1.88 10.25
CA THR A 37 -2.36 1.70 9.20
C THR A 37 -0.99 1.33 9.78
N LEU A 38 -0.55 2.04 10.82
CA LEU A 38 0.77 1.85 11.45
C LEU A 38 0.84 0.59 12.34
N LYS A 39 -0.29 0.03 12.79
CA LYS A 39 -0.32 -1.31 13.41
C LYS A 39 0.14 -2.37 12.41
N GLY A 40 -0.21 -2.22 11.13
CA GLY A 40 0.18 -3.11 10.04
C GLY A 40 1.70 -3.29 9.92
N VAL A 41 2.49 -2.26 10.23
CA VAL A 41 3.96 -2.30 10.18
C VAL A 41 4.55 -3.33 11.14
N LEU A 42 3.89 -3.57 12.28
CA LEU A 42 4.34 -4.51 13.30
C LEU A 42 3.75 -5.92 13.11
N GLN A 43 2.82 -6.11 12.16
CA GLN A 43 2.24 -7.42 11.87
C GLN A 43 3.23 -8.32 11.12
N SER A 44 2.96 -9.63 11.07
CA SER A 44 3.74 -10.57 10.27
C SER A 44 3.85 -10.10 8.82
N GLY A 45 5.07 -10.07 8.26
CA GLY A 45 5.36 -9.53 6.93
C GLY A 45 5.54 -8.00 6.89
N GLY A 46 5.23 -7.27 7.96
CA GLY A 46 5.48 -5.83 8.09
C GLY A 46 6.95 -5.50 8.35
N THR A 47 7.38 -4.30 7.95
CA THR A 47 8.78 -3.89 8.03
C THR A 47 9.31 -3.72 9.46
N GLY A 48 8.41 -3.50 10.43
CA GLY A 48 8.73 -3.39 11.86
C GLY A 48 8.30 -4.61 12.68
N SER A 49 7.98 -5.73 12.02
CA SER A 49 7.52 -6.97 12.68
C SER A 49 8.47 -7.50 13.75
N ALA A 50 9.76 -7.17 13.65
CA ALA A 50 10.79 -7.52 14.61
C ALA A 50 10.53 -6.97 16.03
N ALA A 51 9.73 -5.91 16.19
CA ALA A 51 9.27 -5.43 17.49
C ALA A 51 8.48 -6.49 18.30
N ARG A 52 7.94 -7.50 17.62
CA ARG A 52 7.15 -8.60 18.21
C ARG A 52 7.87 -9.96 18.14
N TYR A 53 9.12 -9.99 17.68
CA TYR A 53 9.88 -11.23 17.47
C TYR A 53 10.01 -12.07 18.76
N LYS A 54 9.89 -13.41 18.66
CA LYS A 54 10.07 -14.38 19.76
C LYS A 54 9.29 -14.07 21.06
N GLY A 55 8.03 -13.66 20.95
CA GLY A 55 7.23 -13.28 22.12
C GLY A 55 7.67 -11.92 22.70
N GLY A 56 8.04 -11.00 21.80
CA GLY A 56 8.34 -9.61 22.08
C GLY A 56 7.10 -8.83 22.55
N LEU A 57 6.98 -7.57 22.17
CA LEU A 57 5.88 -6.72 22.64
C LEU A 57 4.50 -7.30 22.28
N THR A 58 3.65 -7.55 23.29
CA THR A 58 2.30 -8.12 23.10
C THR A 58 1.19 -7.08 23.15
N ILE A 59 1.41 -5.93 23.79
CA ILE A 59 0.43 -4.85 23.87
C ILE A 59 0.16 -4.26 22.47
N PRO A 60 -1.07 -3.78 22.17
CA PRO A 60 -1.34 -3.03 20.96
C PRO A 60 -0.35 -1.87 20.79
N ALA A 61 0.25 -1.81 19.59
CA ALA A 61 1.32 -0.89 19.27
C ALA A 61 1.29 -0.58 17.78
N ALA A 62 1.74 0.62 17.43
CA ALA A 62 1.85 1.13 16.07
C ALA A 62 3.23 1.76 15.89
N GLY A 63 3.76 1.78 14.67
CA GLY A 63 5.06 2.37 14.43
C GLY A 63 5.49 2.36 12.98
N LYS A 64 6.66 2.92 12.71
CA LYS A 64 7.22 3.05 11.37
C LYS A 64 8.73 2.88 11.38
N THR A 65 9.23 2.12 10.41
CA THR A 65 10.65 2.03 10.09
C THR A 65 11.09 3.20 9.21
N GLY A 66 12.33 3.67 9.39
CA GLY A 66 13.02 4.58 8.49
C GLY A 66 14.46 4.13 8.24
N THR A 67 14.94 4.26 7.00
CA THR A 67 16.32 3.97 6.60
C THR A 67 16.76 5.12 5.68
N THR A 68 17.91 5.74 5.94
CA THR A 68 18.43 6.80 5.08
C THR A 68 19.27 6.22 3.93
N ASN A 69 19.57 7.06 2.93
CA ASN A 69 20.42 6.68 1.80
C ASN A 69 21.78 6.18 2.26
N GLU A 70 22.41 5.33 1.45
CA GLU A 70 23.70 4.69 1.76
C GLU A 70 23.70 3.89 3.07
N ASP A 71 22.50 3.58 3.57
CA ASP A 71 22.28 2.96 4.87
C ASP A 71 23.01 3.71 6.01
N ALA A 72 23.04 5.05 5.96
CA ALA A 72 23.72 5.84 6.98
C ALA A 72 23.05 5.73 8.37
N ASP A 73 21.72 5.62 8.38
CA ASP A 73 20.89 5.59 9.58
C ASP A 73 19.76 4.56 9.49
N ALA A 74 19.46 3.95 10.62
CA ALA A 74 18.25 3.17 10.85
C ALA A 74 17.43 3.79 11.98
N TYR A 75 16.12 3.86 11.77
CA TYR A 75 15.15 4.36 12.74
C TYR A 75 13.98 3.42 12.90
N PHE A 76 13.46 3.35 14.11
CA PHE A 76 12.09 2.91 14.36
C PHE A 76 11.44 3.87 15.35
N ALA A 77 10.33 4.48 14.93
CA ALA A 77 9.49 5.28 15.82
C ALA A 77 8.19 4.52 16.06
N GLY A 78 7.89 4.22 17.31
CA GLY A 78 6.72 3.46 17.70
C GLY A 78 6.04 4.03 18.93
N PHE A 79 4.79 3.65 19.12
CA PHE A 79 3.99 4.08 20.26
C PHE A 79 2.90 3.06 20.61
N THR A 80 2.48 3.10 21.87
CA THR A 80 1.34 2.39 22.45
C THR A 80 0.32 3.42 22.95
N ALA A 81 -0.79 2.97 23.53
CA ALA A 81 -1.72 3.87 24.22
C ALA A 81 -1.13 4.57 25.46
N TYR A 82 0.05 4.14 25.94
CA TYR A 82 0.73 4.68 27.12
C TYR A 82 1.95 5.52 26.78
N TYR A 83 2.80 5.04 25.87
CA TYR A 83 4.13 5.61 25.65
C TYR A 83 4.45 5.71 24.16
N SER A 84 5.24 6.73 23.81
CA SER A 84 5.88 6.86 22.50
C SER A 84 7.40 6.85 22.67
N GLY A 85 8.10 6.33 21.66
CA GLY A 85 9.55 6.26 21.68
C GLY A 85 10.13 6.04 20.29
N ALA A 86 11.36 6.48 20.08
CA ALA A 86 12.08 6.25 18.86
C ALA A 86 13.48 5.70 19.17
N ILE A 87 13.92 4.72 18.38
CA ILE A 87 15.28 4.18 18.40
C ILE A 87 15.95 4.60 17.10
N TRP A 88 17.10 5.24 17.23
CA TRP A 88 18.00 5.55 16.13
C TRP A 88 19.30 4.76 16.30
N MET A 89 19.83 4.30 15.19
CA MET A 89 21.18 3.75 15.09
C MET A 89 21.87 4.33 13.86
N GLY A 90 23.10 4.80 14.04
CA GLY A 90 23.95 5.35 13.00
C GLY A 90 25.36 5.56 13.54
N HIS A 91 26.24 6.03 12.67
CA HIS A 91 27.59 6.44 13.06
C HIS A 91 27.67 7.96 13.19
N ASP A 92 28.49 8.46 14.11
CA ASP A 92 28.81 9.89 14.20
C ASP A 92 29.37 10.46 12.88
N LYS A 93 30.01 9.61 12.07
CA LYS A 93 30.40 9.87 10.68
C LYS A 93 29.49 9.07 9.74
N PRO A 94 28.47 9.70 9.12
CA PRO A 94 27.47 9.01 8.30
C PRO A 94 28.04 8.19 7.14
N SER A 95 29.17 8.64 6.55
CA SER A 95 29.82 8.01 5.38
C SER A 95 30.34 6.58 5.62
N LEU A 96 30.33 6.11 6.88
CA LEU A 96 30.68 4.73 7.18
C LEU A 96 29.57 3.75 6.77
N GLY A 97 28.30 4.18 6.81
CA GLY A 97 27.12 3.33 6.63
C GLY A 97 26.98 2.24 7.72
N ILE A 98 25.77 1.93 8.17
CA ILE A 98 25.53 0.88 9.18
C ILE A 98 25.69 -0.53 8.62
N ARG A 99 25.73 -0.66 7.29
CA ARG A 99 25.79 -1.95 6.57
C ARG A 99 27.19 -2.34 6.09
N ARG A 100 28.24 -1.66 6.54
CA ARG A 100 29.56 -1.82 5.92
C ARG A 100 30.11 -3.25 6.02
N ARG A 101 30.54 -3.73 4.85
CA ARG A 101 31.20 -4.99 4.45
C ARG A 101 32.24 -5.54 5.43
N THR A 102 31.80 -6.11 6.55
CA THR A 102 32.60 -7.11 7.25
C THR A 102 32.05 -8.48 6.88
N ASN A 103 32.87 -9.52 6.94
CA ASN A 103 32.47 -10.92 6.69
C ASN A 103 31.46 -11.45 7.74
N SER A 104 30.78 -10.55 8.47
CA SER A 104 29.69 -10.89 9.37
C SER A 104 28.39 -10.97 8.58
N SER A 105 27.70 -12.10 8.74
CA SER A 105 26.42 -12.40 8.08
C SER A 105 25.24 -11.56 8.57
N ARG A 106 25.47 -10.55 9.42
CA ARG A 106 24.41 -9.71 10.00
C ARG A 106 24.51 -8.27 9.52
N THR A 107 23.64 -7.94 8.59
CA THR A 107 23.42 -6.58 8.13
C THR A 107 22.45 -5.88 9.09
N LEU A 108 22.89 -4.84 9.79
CA LEU A 108 22.02 -4.00 10.61
C LEU A 108 20.96 -3.29 9.75
N SER A 109 19.77 -3.15 10.30
CA SER A 109 18.60 -2.63 9.61
C SER A 109 17.64 -1.92 10.57
N SER A 110 16.63 -1.25 10.01
CA SER A 110 15.51 -0.70 10.80
C SER A 110 14.63 -1.78 11.45
N GLY A 111 14.82 -3.06 11.09
CA GLY A 111 14.25 -4.17 11.84
C GLY A 111 14.91 -4.34 13.21
N ASP A 112 16.23 -4.10 13.30
CA ASP A 112 16.97 -4.20 14.56
C ASP A 112 16.58 -3.06 15.52
N THR A 113 16.38 -1.84 15.01
CA THR A 113 15.84 -0.73 15.82
C THR A 113 14.41 -1.02 16.31
N ALA A 114 13.57 -1.64 15.46
CA ALA A 114 12.23 -2.07 15.84
C ALA A 114 12.26 -3.14 16.94
N TRP A 115 13.16 -4.12 16.84
CA TRP A 115 13.35 -5.15 17.86
C TRP A 115 13.79 -4.53 19.19
N MET A 116 14.81 -3.66 19.19
CA MET A 116 15.26 -2.95 20.40
C MET A 116 14.13 -2.14 21.04
N TRP A 117 13.36 -1.42 20.23
CA TRP A 117 12.18 -0.70 20.71
C TRP A 117 11.17 -1.64 21.35
N GLY A 118 10.92 -2.80 20.73
CA GLY A 118 10.02 -3.84 21.24
C GLY A 118 10.45 -4.40 22.59
N GLU A 119 11.74 -4.67 22.80
CA GLU A 119 12.28 -5.16 24.07
C GLU A 119 12.18 -4.12 25.20
N ILE A 120 12.44 -2.84 24.89
CA ILE A 120 12.27 -1.75 25.86
C ILE A 120 10.79 -1.61 26.23
N MET A 121 9.92 -1.57 25.22
CA MET A 121 8.48 -1.42 25.43
C MET A 121 7.91 -2.62 26.20
N LYS A 122 8.38 -3.83 25.94
CA LYS A 122 7.97 -5.03 26.67
C LYS A 122 8.26 -4.90 28.17
N GLN A 123 9.43 -4.39 28.53
CA GLN A 123 9.82 -4.20 29.94
C GLN A 123 8.99 -3.13 30.64
N ILE A 124 8.84 -1.95 30.03
CA ILE A 124 8.11 -0.84 30.68
C ILE A 124 6.59 -1.08 30.76
N HIS A 125 6.05 -1.97 29.92
CA HIS A 125 4.63 -2.35 29.96
C HIS A 125 4.34 -3.57 30.84
N ALA A 126 5.35 -4.24 31.44
CA ALA A 126 5.16 -5.52 32.12
C ALA A 126 4.14 -5.51 33.26
N LYS A 127 3.86 -4.34 33.86
CA LYS A 127 2.88 -4.15 34.95
C LYS A 127 1.69 -3.28 34.56
N LEU A 128 1.58 -2.91 33.27
CA LEU A 128 0.46 -2.12 32.78
C LEU A 128 -0.63 -3.04 32.25
N PRO A 129 -1.92 -2.70 32.43
CA PRO A 129 -2.98 -3.43 31.79
C PRO A 129 -2.85 -3.29 30.27
N VAL A 130 -3.22 -4.35 29.54
CA VAL A 130 -3.28 -4.31 28.08
C VAL A 130 -4.32 -3.27 27.67
N LYS A 131 -3.90 -2.27 26.91
CA LYS A 131 -4.74 -1.19 26.40
C LYS A 131 -4.50 -0.99 24.91
N ASP A 132 -5.60 -0.89 24.17
CA ASP A 132 -5.58 -0.46 22.76
C ASP A 132 -5.95 1.04 22.65
N PHE A 133 -5.78 1.60 21.46
CA PHE A 133 -6.15 2.97 21.13
C PHE A 133 -7.67 3.14 21.10
N ASP A 134 -8.15 4.22 21.72
CA ASP A 134 -9.58 4.52 21.79
C ASP A 134 -10.11 4.89 20.39
N LYS A 135 -11.13 4.15 19.92
CA LYS A 135 -11.76 4.40 18.62
C LYS A 135 -12.73 5.60 18.73
N PRO A 136 -12.54 6.67 17.94
CA PRO A 136 -13.45 7.80 17.94
C PRO A 136 -14.74 7.49 17.17
N ASP A 137 -15.79 8.28 17.43
CA ASP A 137 -17.01 8.28 16.62
C ASP A 137 -16.74 8.77 15.19
N GLY A 138 -17.66 8.47 14.27
CA GLY A 138 -17.55 8.87 12.87
C GLY A 138 -16.53 8.05 12.07
N ILE A 139 -16.19 6.83 12.53
CA ILE A 139 -15.43 5.84 11.74
C ILE A 139 -16.38 4.76 11.24
N VAL A 140 -16.54 4.68 9.92
CA VAL A 140 -17.37 3.68 9.22
C VAL A 140 -16.51 2.64 8.51
N LYS A 141 -17.09 1.51 8.10
CA LYS A 141 -16.43 0.53 7.22
C LYS A 141 -17.08 0.57 5.84
N ALA A 142 -16.27 0.46 4.80
CA ALA A 142 -16.75 0.34 3.43
C ALA A 142 -15.88 -0.64 2.64
N THR A 143 -16.48 -1.31 1.67
CA THR A 143 -15.75 -2.15 0.72
C THR A 143 -15.39 -1.32 -0.51
N VAL A 144 -14.10 -1.31 -0.83
CA VAL A 144 -13.53 -0.60 -1.98
C VAL A 144 -12.74 -1.56 -2.86
N CYS A 145 -12.45 -1.13 -4.08
CA CYS A 145 -11.46 -1.78 -4.92
C CYS A 145 -10.05 -1.52 -4.38
N ARG A 146 -9.28 -2.57 -4.13
CA ARG A 146 -7.90 -2.54 -3.63
C ARG A 146 -6.95 -1.74 -4.53
N ASP A 147 -7.21 -1.70 -5.84
CA ASP A 147 -6.32 -1.03 -6.79
C ASP A 147 -6.70 0.43 -7.05
N SER A 148 -8.00 0.78 -7.06
CA SER A 148 -8.46 2.15 -7.34
C SER A 148 -8.83 2.96 -6.10
N GLY A 149 -9.08 2.32 -4.95
CA GLY A 149 -9.62 2.97 -3.76
C GLY A 149 -11.09 3.43 -3.89
N LEU A 150 -11.72 3.20 -5.03
CA LEU A 150 -13.12 3.56 -5.36
C LEU A 150 -14.10 2.41 -5.07
N LEU A 151 -15.41 2.65 -5.20
CA LEU A 151 -16.42 1.59 -5.05
C LEU A 151 -16.18 0.47 -6.06
N PRO A 152 -16.23 -0.81 -5.65
CA PRO A 152 -15.93 -1.91 -6.54
C PRO A 152 -17.02 -2.08 -7.61
N THR A 153 -16.62 -2.62 -8.75
CA THR A 153 -17.53 -3.16 -9.77
C THR A 153 -17.38 -4.67 -9.82
N ASP A 154 -18.24 -5.36 -10.57
CA ASP A 154 -18.12 -6.82 -10.77
C ASP A 154 -16.76 -7.21 -11.37
N LEU A 155 -16.16 -6.32 -12.17
CA LEU A 155 -14.83 -6.54 -12.76
C LEU A 155 -13.73 -6.62 -11.70
N CYS A 156 -13.87 -5.92 -10.56
CA CYS A 156 -12.92 -6.05 -9.45
C CYS A 156 -12.97 -7.45 -8.83
N GLY A 157 -14.12 -8.11 -8.84
CA GLY A 157 -14.26 -9.50 -8.38
C GLY A 157 -13.76 -10.52 -9.40
N GLN A 158 -13.74 -10.16 -10.68
CA GLN A 158 -13.33 -11.01 -11.81
C GLN A 158 -11.86 -10.81 -12.21
N ASP A 159 -11.09 -10.02 -11.46
CA ASP A 159 -9.67 -9.79 -11.75
C ASP A 159 -8.89 -11.13 -11.73
N PRO A 160 -8.00 -11.38 -12.70
CA PRO A 160 -7.24 -12.63 -12.81
C PRO A 160 -6.28 -12.89 -11.63
N ARG A 161 -5.98 -11.88 -10.81
CA ARG A 161 -5.19 -11.99 -9.57
C ARG A 161 -6.04 -12.39 -8.35
N GLY A 162 -7.33 -12.67 -8.57
CA GLY A 162 -8.32 -12.91 -7.53
C GLY A 162 -9.07 -11.64 -7.13
N SER A 163 -10.13 -11.81 -6.34
CA SER A 163 -11.01 -10.70 -5.92
C SER A 163 -10.21 -9.52 -5.35
N ARG A 164 -10.45 -8.34 -5.92
CA ARG A 164 -9.82 -7.08 -5.53
C ARG A 164 -10.66 -6.27 -4.56
N LEU A 165 -11.66 -6.88 -3.93
CA LEU A 165 -12.49 -6.22 -2.94
C LEU A 165 -11.76 -6.22 -1.59
N ILE A 166 -11.67 -5.06 -0.95
CA ILE A 166 -11.12 -4.92 0.40
C ILE A 166 -12.07 -4.06 1.24
N THR A 167 -12.39 -4.52 2.45
CA THR A 167 -13.14 -3.73 3.43
C THR A 167 -12.17 -3.06 4.37
N ASP A 168 -12.27 -1.73 4.46
CA ASP A 168 -11.41 -0.92 5.32
C ASP A 168 -12.22 0.14 6.09
N MET A 169 -11.56 0.85 6.99
CA MET A 169 -12.13 1.94 7.77
C MET A 169 -11.99 3.29 7.07
N PHE A 170 -13.04 4.10 7.16
CA PHE A 170 -13.13 5.43 6.58
C PHE A 170 -13.65 6.42 7.61
N VAL A 171 -13.29 7.69 7.44
CA VAL A 171 -14.00 8.77 8.11
C VAL A 171 -15.39 8.87 7.49
N GLN A 172 -16.42 9.03 8.32
CA GLN A 172 -17.78 9.21 7.85
C GLN A 172 -17.86 10.40 6.89
N GLY A 173 -18.48 10.18 5.73
CA GLY A 173 -18.54 11.18 4.65
C GLY A 173 -17.35 11.18 3.68
N THR A 174 -16.30 10.40 3.93
CA THR A 174 -15.13 10.28 3.01
C THR A 174 -15.10 8.95 2.25
N VAL A 175 -16.14 8.13 2.37
CA VAL A 175 -16.28 6.90 1.57
C VAL A 175 -16.42 7.31 0.10
N PRO A 176 -15.67 6.70 -0.83
CA PRO A 176 -15.77 7.03 -2.25
C PRO A 176 -17.20 6.80 -2.77
N THR A 177 -17.63 7.66 -3.68
CA THR A 177 -18.94 7.56 -4.36
C THR A 177 -18.82 7.11 -5.81
N GLU A 178 -17.65 7.28 -6.41
CA GLU A 178 -17.37 6.82 -7.76
C GLU A 178 -17.07 5.33 -7.80
N LYS A 179 -17.36 4.71 -8.95
CA LYS A 179 -17.06 3.29 -9.22
C LYS A 179 -15.65 3.14 -9.76
N CYS A 180 -15.06 1.97 -9.54
CA CYS A 180 -13.76 1.60 -10.06
C CYS A 180 -13.68 1.80 -11.57
N ASN A 181 -12.67 2.56 -11.99
CA ASN A 181 -12.32 2.83 -13.38
C ASN A 181 -10.98 2.17 -13.81
N VAL A 182 -10.35 1.42 -12.89
CA VAL A 182 -9.09 0.70 -13.14
C VAL A 182 -9.37 -0.66 -13.77
N HIS A 183 -10.36 -1.42 -13.30
CA HIS A 183 -10.67 -2.72 -13.88
C HIS A 183 -11.56 -2.55 -15.11
N VAL A 184 -11.07 -2.99 -16.26
CA VAL A 184 -11.79 -2.90 -17.53
C VAL A 184 -11.88 -4.28 -18.18
N LYS A 185 -12.96 -4.51 -18.90
CA LYS A 185 -13.13 -5.71 -19.73
C LYS A 185 -12.82 -5.32 -21.17
N VAL A 186 -11.89 -6.03 -21.80
CA VAL A 186 -11.45 -5.74 -23.17
C VAL A 186 -11.41 -7.03 -24.01
N PRO A 187 -11.78 -6.98 -25.30
CA PRO A 187 -11.68 -8.11 -26.21
C PRO A 187 -10.24 -8.30 -26.67
N ILE A 188 -9.72 -9.53 -26.51
CA ILE A 188 -8.34 -9.89 -26.83
C ILE A 188 -8.37 -10.99 -27.87
N ASN A 189 -7.42 -10.92 -28.81
CA ASN A 189 -7.08 -12.06 -29.62
C ASN A 189 -6.26 -13.05 -28.78
N ILE A 190 -6.83 -14.20 -28.46
CA ILE A 190 -6.20 -15.21 -27.60
C ILE A 190 -4.95 -15.84 -28.20
N VAL A 191 -4.77 -15.75 -29.52
CA VAL A 191 -3.59 -16.29 -30.22
C VAL A 191 -2.41 -15.34 -30.11
N THR A 192 -2.66 -14.03 -30.27
CA THR A 192 -1.59 -13.02 -30.30
C THR A 192 -1.38 -12.32 -28.96
N GLY A 193 -2.35 -12.37 -28.05
CA GLY A 193 -2.36 -11.63 -26.80
C GLY A 193 -2.60 -10.12 -26.96
N LYS A 194 -2.93 -9.65 -28.17
CA LYS A 194 -3.16 -8.24 -28.51
C LYS A 194 -4.65 -7.91 -28.51
N LEU A 195 -4.99 -6.62 -28.48
CA LEU A 195 -6.38 -6.16 -28.60
C LEU A 195 -6.97 -6.69 -29.93
N ALA A 196 -8.16 -7.28 -29.86
CA ALA A 196 -8.86 -7.74 -31.05
C ALA A 196 -9.33 -6.54 -31.89
N ASN A 197 -9.13 -6.62 -33.20
CA ASN A 197 -9.60 -5.65 -34.17
C ASN A 197 -10.87 -6.16 -34.89
N LYS A 198 -11.45 -5.33 -35.77
CA LYS A 198 -12.70 -5.66 -36.48
C LYS A 198 -12.61 -6.84 -37.46
N PHE A 199 -11.40 -7.28 -37.79
CA PHE A 199 -11.09 -8.40 -38.68
C PHE A 199 -10.61 -9.65 -37.91
N THR A 200 -10.46 -9.57 -36.58
CA THR A 200 -10.13 -10.73 -35.76
C THR A 200 -11.26 -11.77 -35.85
N PRO A 201 -10.97 -13.02 -36.25
CA PRO A 201 -11.97 -14.08 -36.27
C PRO A 201 -12.62 -14.27 -34.89
N LEU A 202 -13.94 -14.43 -34.85
CA LEU A 202 -14.72 -14.46 -33.60
C LEU A 202 -14.27 -15.59 -32.66
N GLU A 203 -13.82 -16.71 -33.21
CA GLU A 203 -13.28 -17.84 -32.47
C GLU A 203 -11.98 -17.51 -31.70
N PHE A 204 -11.28 -16.44 -32.09
CA PHE A 204 -10.08 -15.96 -31.43
C PHE A 204 -10.34 -14.79 -30.48
N ILE A 205 -11.57 -14.24 -30.46
CA ILE A 205 -11.91 -13.14 -29.56
C ILE A 205 -12.38 -13.69 -28.21
N LYS A 206 -11.71 -13.26 -27.15
CA LYS A 206 -12.17 -13.48 -25.77
C LYS A 206 -12.15 -12.18 -24.98
N GLU A 207 -13.24 -11.90 -24.30
CA GLU A 207 -13.28 -10.80 -23.34
C GLU A 207 -12.56 -11.21 -22.04
N MET A 208 -11.61 -10.39 -21.62
CA MET A 208 -10.85 -10.60 -20.38
C MET A 208 -10.75 -9.32 -19.58
N VAL A 209 -10.59 -9.46 -18.26
CA VAL A 209 -10.45 -8.33 -17.32
C VAL A 209 -8.97 -7.96 -17.17
N PHE A 210 -8.69 -6.67 -17.26
CA PHE A 210 -7.35 -6.08 -17.13
C PHE A 210 -7.38 -4.84 -16.24
N ILE A 211 -6.19 -4.36 -15.87
CA ILE A 211 -5.99 -3.07 -15.22
C ILE A 211 -5.64 -1.99 -16.23
N LYS A 212 -6.36 -0.87 -16.16
CA LYS A 212 -6.11 0.37 -16.89
C LYS A 212 -5.42 1.36 -15.97
N ARG A 213 -4.18 1.72 -16.29
CA ARG A 213 -3.40 2.71 -15.56
C ARG A 213 -3.41 4.06 -16.28
N PRO A 214 -3.48 5.20 -15.57
CA PRO A 214 -3.33 6.52 -16.18
C PRO A 214 -1.86 6.89 -16.45
N TYR A 215 -0.92 6.01 -16.12
CA TYR A 215 0.52 6.19 -16.30
C TYR A 215 1.16 4.91 -16.83
N THR A 216 2.34 5.05 -17.44
CA THR A 216 3.18 3.93 -17.85
C THR A 216 3.94 3.35 -16.66
N VAL A 217 4.17 2.04 -16.71
CA VAL A 217 4.95 1.32 -15.70
C VAL A 217 5.99 0.47 -16.40
N ASP A 218 7.10 0.23 -15.71
CA ASP A 218 8.13 -0.67 -16.21
C ASP A 218 7.63 -2.13 -16.22
N SER A 219 8.11 -2.92 -17.18
CA SER A 219 7.75 -4.33 -17.32
C SER A 219 8.13 -5.21 -16.13
N SER A 220 9.04 -4.75 -15.25
CA SER A 220 9.44 -5.41 -14.01
C SER A 220 8.40 -5.34 -12.89
N VAL A 221 7.39 -4.46 -13.01
CA VAL A 221 6.32 -4.38 -11.99
C VAL A 221 5.52 -5.67 -12.01
N GLY A 222 5.34 -6.30 -10.84
CA GLY A 222 4.82 -7.67 -10.74
C GLY A 222 3.39 -7.88 -11.31
N ASP A 223 2.61 -6.81 -11.46
CA ASP A 223 1.28 -6.86 -12.06
C ASP A 223 1.22 -6.31 -13.50
N PHE A 224 2.37 -6.01 -14.13
CA PHE A 224 2.47 -5.48 -15.48
C PHE A 224 1.70 -6.32 -16.51
N LYS A 225 1.81 -7.65 -16.42
CA LYS A 225 1.15 -8.59 -17.34
C LYS A 225 -0.38 -8.54 -17.31
N TYR A 226 -0.98 -7.91 -16.29
CA TYR A 226 -2.42 -7.74 -16.19
C TYR A 226 -2.89 -6.38 -16.72
N GLN A 227 -1.97 -5.53 -17.17
CA GLN A 227 -2.31 -4.28 -17.82
C GLN A 227 -2.94 -4.54 -19.19
N VAL A 228 -3.89 -3.67 -19.56
CA VAL A 228 -4.49 -3.69 -20.91
C VAL A 228 -3.36 -3.67 -21.96
N PRO A 229 -3.33 -4.63 -22.91
CA PRO A 229 -2.38 -4.60 -24.01
C PRO A 229 -2.46 -3.28 -24.78
N THR A 230 -1.32 -2.72 -25.17
CA THR A 230 -1.26 -1.46 -25.93
C THR A 230 -1.38 -1.67 -27.43
N GLU A 231 -0.99 -2.85 -27.91
CA GLU A 231 -0.99 -3.19 -29.33
C GLU A 231 -2.32 -3.84 -29.74
N THR A 232 -2.75 -3.51 -30.96
CA THR A 232 -3.86 -4.17 -31.65
C THR A 232 -3.32 -5.28 -32.55
N ASP A 233 -4.07 -6.36 -32.73
CA ASP A 233 -3.68 -7.44 -33.63
C ASP A 233 -3.67 -7.00 -35.10
N ASN A 234 -3.00 -7.80 -35.94
CA ASN A 234 -2.72 -7.48 -37.34
C ASN A 234 -3.60 -8.23 -38.33
N TYR A 235 -4.74 -8.77 -37.90
CA TYR A 235 -5.72 -9.37 -38.81
C TYR A 235 -6.25 -8.30 -39.77
N THR A 236 -6.31 -8.63 -41.06
CA THR A 236 -6.78 -7.74 -42.12
C THR A 236 -8.01 -8.32 -42.81
N ALA A 237 -8.70 -7.49 -43.59
CA ALA A 237 -9.83 -7.94 -44.39
C ALA A 237 -9.44 -9.14 -45.28
N PRO A 238 -10.31 -10.15 -45.43
CA PRO A 238 -10.10 -11.20 -46.41
C PRO A 238 -9.86 -10.59 -47.81
N PRO A 239 -9.03 -11.21 -48.66
CA PRO A 239 -8.88 -10.78 -50.04
C PRO A 239 -10.25 -10.72 -50.72
N GLN A 240 -10.57 -9.60 -51.36
CA GLN A 240 -11.75 -9.54 -52.22
C GLN A 240 -11.59 -10.60 -53.30
N GLN A 241 -12.55 -11.53 -53.40
CA GLN A 241 -12.57 -12.48 -54.50
C GLN A 241 -12.60 -11.69 -55.82
N PRO A 242 -11.75 -12.01 -56.81
CA PRO A 242 -11.83 -11.38 -58.12
C PRO A 242 -13.24 -11.54 -58.65
N GLY A 243 -13.91 -10.42 -58.94
CA GLY A 243 -15.30 -10.42 -59.40
C GLY A 243 -15.48 -11.34 -60.60
N GLU A 244 -16.53 -12.16 -60.56
CA GLU A 244 -17.01 -12.89 -61.72
C GLU A 244 -17.19 -11.89 -62.87
N GLN A 245 -16.34 -12.00 -63.88
CA GLN A 245 -16.57 -11.33 -65.15
C GLN A 245 -17.87 -11.92 -65.72
N ASN A 246 -18.94 -11.12 -65.67
CA ASN A 246 -20.15 -11.35 -66.43
C ASN A 246 -19.79 -11.56 -67.90
N ASN A 247 -19.75 -12.81 -68.34
CA ASN A 247 -19.76 -13.14 -69.76
C ASN A 247 -21.12 -12.71 -70.31
N GLY A 248 -21.11 -11.60 -71.04
CA GLY A 248 -22.29 -11.07 -71.74
C GLY A 248 -22.87 -12.11 -72.68
N GLY A 249 -24.05 -12.63 -72.34
CA GLY A 249 -24.87 -13.41 -73.24
C GLY A 249 -25.37 -12.53 -74.38
N GLN A 250 -25.03 -12.92 -75.61
CA GLN A 250 -25.62 -12.37 -76.83
C GLN A 250 -27.11 -12.72 -76.87
N THR A 251 -27.96 -11.69 -76.98
CA THR A 251 -29.37 -11.82 -77.33
C THR A 251 -29.51 -11.91 -78.84
N PRO A 252 -30.23 -12.89 -79.42
CA PRO A 252 -30.60 -12.86 -80.83
C PRO A 252 -31.94 -12.11 -80.99
N THR A 253 -31.94 -11.07 -81.82
CA THR A 253 -33.15 -10.35 -82.27
C THR A 253 -33.87 -11.15 -83.35
N GLN A 254 -35.19 -11.23 -83.25
CA GLN A 254 -36.11 -11.56 -84.34
C GLN A 254 -36.22 -10.39 -85.33
#